data_AF-A0A2S7IJB6-F1
#
_entry.id   AF-A0A2S7IJB6-F1
#
_cell.length_a   1.000
_cell.length_b   1.000
_cell.length_c   1.000
_cell.angle_alpha   90.00
_cell.angle_beta   90.00
_cell.angle_gamma   90.00
#
_symmetry.space_group_name_H-M   'P 1'
#
loop_
_entity.id
_entity.type
_entity.pdbx_description
1 polymer ?
#
loop_
_entity_poly.entity_id
_entity_poly.type
_entity_poly.pdbx_seq_one_letter_code
_entity_poly.pdbx_strand_id
1 'polypeptide(L)' 'MRLEGHTDQIGDEASNLKLSRDRVIIVKNYLSLKGVASDRIEIAYLGSQRPV' A
#
# COMPACT_ATOMS: atom_id res chain seq x y z
N MET A 1 12.97 2.66 2.97
CA MET A 1 11.74 3.40 3.34
C MET A 1 10.57 2.44 3.19
N ARG A 2 9.65 2.40 4.15
CA ARG A 2 8.52 1.45 4.16
C ARG A 2 7.21 2.20 3.95
N LEU A 3 6.44 1.78 2.95
CA LEU A 3 5.11 2.29 2.68
C LEU A 3 4.08 1.26 3.12
N GLU A 4 3.06 1.69 3.85
CA GLU A 4 2.02 0.82 4.37
C GLU A 4 0.65 1.25 3.83
N GLY A 5 -0.04 0.32 3.18
CA GLY A 5 -1.43 0.48 2.76
C GLY A 5 -2.37 -0.06 3.83
N HIS A 6 -3.23 0.81 4.35
CA HIS A 6 -4.30 0.47 5.28
C HIS A 6 -5.65 0.80 4.65
N THR A 7 -6.66 0.00 4.98
CA THR A 7 -8.04 0.23 4.57
C THR A 7 -8.97 0.12 5.76
N ASP A 8 -10.08 0.82 5.66
CA ASP A 8 -11.19 0.86 6.58
C ASP A 8 -11.76 -0.56 6.80
N GLN A 9 -12.32 -0.84 7.97
CA GLN A 9 -12.88 -2.15 8.32
C GLN A 9 -14.21 -2.50 7.64
N ILE A 10 -14.75 -1.60 6.81
CA ILE A 10 -16.05 -1.80 6.15
C ILE A 10 -15.79 -2.47 4.79
N GLY A 11 -16.25 -3.72 4.66
CA GLY A 11 -16.17 -4.48 3.39
C GLY A 11 -15.48 -5.84 3.56
N ASP A 12 -15.37 -6.55 2.45
CA ASP A 12 -14.74 -7.87 2.37
C ASP A 12 -13.21 -7.77 2.54
N GLU A 13 -12.61 -8.69 3.32
CA GLU A 13 -11.18 -8.66 3.66
C GLU A 13 -10.30 -8.77 2.41
N ALA A 14 -10.67 -9.63 1.44
CA ALA A 14 -9.91 -9.78 0.21
C ALA A 14 -9.95 -8.50 -0.64
N SER A 15 -11.10 -7.82 -0.65
CA SER A 15 -11.27 -6.51 -1.30
C SER A 15 -10.41 -5.43 -0.64
N ASN A 16 -10.36 -5.42 0.70
CA ASN A 16 -9.53 -4.52 1.50
C ASN A 16 -8.03 -4.77 1.33
N LEU A 17 -7.61 -6.04 1.25
CA LEU A 17 -6.23 -6.42 0.96
C LEU A 17 -5.82 -5.99 -0.45
N LYS A 18 -6.69 -6.19 -1.45
CA LYS A 18 -6.45 -5.73 -2.82
C LYS A 18 -6.35 -4.21 -2.90
N LEU A 19 -7.27 -3.49 -2.26
CA LEU A 19 -7.30 -2.04 -2.25
C LEU A 19 -6.07 -1.43 -1.57
N SER A 20 -5.67 -1.96 -0.40
CA SER A 20 -4.45 -1.54 0.28
C SER A 20 -3.22 -1.78 -0.60
N ARG A 21 -3.10 -2.96 -1.22
CA ARG A 21 -2.02 -3.30 -2.16
C ARG A 21 -1.96 -2.33 -3.35
N ASP A 22 -3.09 -2.09 -4.00
CA ASP A 22 -3.16 -1.23 -5.18
C ASP A 22 -2.75 0.22 -4.82
N ARG A 23 -3.13 0.73 -3.64
CA ARG A 23 -2.70 2.04 -3.12
C ARG A 23 -1.19 2.13 -2.93
N VAL A 24 -0.55 1.19 -2.24
CA VAL A 24 0.91 1.24 -2.02
C VAL A 24 1.69 1.09 -3.32
N ILE A 25 1.19 0.32 -4.30
CA ILE A 25 1.80 0.21 -5.62
C ILE A 25 1.76 1.54 -6.37
N ILE A 26 0.64 2.26 -6.34
CA ILE A 26 0.51 3.58 -6.98
C ILE A 26 1.51 4.57 -6.38
N VAL A 27 1.62 4.61 -5.05
CA VAL A 27 2.58 5.49 -4.36
C VAL A 27 4.02 5.11 -4.69
N LYS A 28 4.35 3.81 -4.71
CA LYS A 28 5.67 3.32 -5.12
C LYS A 28 6.00 3.79 -6.54
N ASN A 29 5.09 3.59 -7.49
CA ASN A 29 5.28 4.01 -8.87
C ASN A 29 5.47 5.53 -8.99
N TYR A 30 4.70 6.33 -8.25
CA TYR A 30 4.86 7.78 -8.22
C TYR A 30 6.24 8.19 -7.71
N LEU A 31 6.71 7.58 -6.63
CA LEU A 31 8.03 7.86 -6.06
C LEU A 31 9.16 7.41 -7.00
N SER A 32 9.01 6.27 -7.67
CA SER A 32 9.94 5.82 -8.70
C SER A 32 10.03 6.82 -9.86
N LEU A 33 8.89 7.36 -10.32
CA LEU A 33 8.87 8.42 -11.34
C LEU A 33 9.53 9.73 -10.86
N LYS A 34 9.56 9.99 -9.56
CA LYS A 34 10.26 11.13 -8.95
C LYS A 34 11.75 10.86 -8.69
N GLY A 35 12.28 9.71 -9.11
CA GLY A 35 13.69 9.36 -9.01
C GLY A 35 14.07 8.59 -7.74
N VAL A 36 13.11 8.09 -6.97
CA VAL A 36 13.39 7.19 -5.86
C VAL A 36 13.61 5.77 -6.40
N ALA A 37 14.82 5.25 -6.27
CA ALA A 37 15.15 3.88 -6.64
C ALA A 37 14.19 2.87 -5.98
N SER A 38 13.53 2.03 -6.78
CA SER A 38 12.44 1.13 -6.38
C SER A 38 12.83 0.10 -5.33
N ASP A 39 14.11 -0.23 -5.29
CA ASP A 39 14.84 -1.07 -4.35
C ASP A 39 15.00 -0.44 -2.96
N ARG A 40 14.83 0.89 -2.83
CA ARG A 40 14.77 1.58 -1.53
C ARG A 40 13.35 1.66 -0.95
N ILE A 41 12.35 1.15 -1.68
CA ILE A 41 10.93 1.21 -1.33
C ILE A 41 10.41 -0.21 -1.06
N GLU A 42 10.26 -0.51 0.22
CA GLU A 42 9.51 -1.68 0.70
C GLU A 42 8.03 -1.30 0.82
N ILE A 43 7.15 -2.21 0.37
CA ILE A 43 5.70 -2.05 0.45
C ILE A 43 5.12 -3.12 1.37
N ALA A 44 4.22 -2.72 2.26
CA ALA A 44 3.39 -3.60 3.05
C ALA A 44 1.92 -3.22 2.83
N TYR A 45 1.04 -4.20 2.74
CA TYR A 45 -0.39 -4.01 2.58
C TYR A 45 -1.10 -4.89 3.60
N LEU A 46 -1.78 -4.25 4.55
CA LEU A 46 -2.32 -4.90 5.74
C LEU A 46 -3.85 -5.04 5.70
N GLY A 47 -4.49 -4.55 4.62
CA GLY A 47 -5.95 -4.51 4.51
C GLY A 47 -6.57 -3.79 5.70
N SER A 48 -7.62 -4.38 6.27
CA SER A 48 -8.31 -3.90 7.47
C SER A 48 -7.70 -4.40 8.79
N GLN A 49 -6.60 -5.14 8.77
CA GLN A 49 -6.01 -5.74 9.98
C GLN A 49 -5.38 -4.71 10.92
N ARG A 50 -5.17 -3.47 10.45
CA ARG A 50 -4.76 -2.31 11.26
C ARG A 50 -5.47 -1.04 10.75
N PRO A 51 -6.71 -0.76 11.19
CA PRO A 51 -7.37 0.50 10.84
C PRO A 51 -6.56 1.68 11.43
N VAL A 52 -6.43 2.75 10.65
CA VAL A 52 -5.80 4.03 11.04
C VAL A 52 -6.85 5.09 11.37
#